data_AF-A0A2P1GJ95-F1
#
_entry.id   AF-A0A2P1GJ95-F1
#
_cell.length_a   1.000
_cell.length_b   1.000
_cell.length_c   1.000
_cell.angle_alpha   90.00
_cell.angle_beta   90.00
_cell.angle_gamma   90.00
#
_symmetry.space_group_name_H-M   'P 1'
#
loop_
_entity.id
_entity.type
_entity.pdbx_description
1 polymer ?
#
loop_
_entity_poly.entity_id
_entity_poly.type
_entity_poly.pdbx_seq_one_letter_code
_entity_poly.pdbx_strand_id
1 'polypeptide(L)'
;ALSFWFTFVALLMVYQSFFIGGGPGSSWTFYPPLSVDGQPELSLDSMILGLHTVGIGSLLGAINFMVTTQNMRSTAVTLDLIIIFVWTS
;
A
#
# COMPACT_ATOMS: atom_id res chain seq x y z
N ALA A 1 9.70 1.60 10.22
CA ALA A 1 10.33 0.26 10.08
C ALA A 1 9.32 -0.80 9.68
N LEU A 2 8.26 -1.02 10.46
CA LEU A 2 7.23 -2.02 10.13
C LEU A 2 6.52 -1.76 8.78
N SER A 3 6.23 -0.50 8.47
CA SER A 3 5.65 -0.08 7.17
C SER A 3 6.47 -0.57 5.98
N PHE A 4 7.80 -0.42 6.03
CA PHE A 4 8.71 -0.90 4.98
C PHE A 4 8.62 -2.42 4.79
N TRP A 5 8.61 -3.18 5.88
CA TRP A 5 8.53 -4.64 5.79
C TRP A 5 7.17 -5.11 5.26
N PHE A 6 6.07 -4.45 5.63
CA PHE A 6 4.77 -4.74 5.03
C PHE A 6 4.76 -4.46 3.53
N THR A 7 5.35 -3.35 3.07
CA THR A 7 5.46 -3.07 1.63
C THR A 7 6.33 -4.11 0.93
N PHE A 8 7.44 -4.53 1.54
CA PHE A 8 8.31 -5.56 0.97
C PHE A 8 7.60 -6.92 0.84
N VAL A 9 6.91 -7.37 1.89
CA VAL A 9 6.13 -8.61 1.86
C VAL A 9 4.99 -8.50 0.85
N ALA A 10 4.28 -7.38 0.81
CA ALA A 10 3.21 -7.16 -0.15
C ALA A 10 3.70 -7.23 -1.61
N LEU A 11 4.87 -6.65 -1.91
CA LEU A 11 5.49 -6.74 -3.23
C LEU A 11 5.75 -8.20 -3.61
N LEU A 12 6.30 -9.00 -2.69
CA LEU A 12 6.54 -10.43 -2.94
C LEU A 12 5.24 -11.20 -3.17
N MET A 13 4.17 -10.90 -2.42
CA MET A 13 2.86 -11.54 -2.58
C MET A 13 2.23 -11.21 -3.93
N VAL A 14 2.25 -9.94 -4.32
CA VAL A 14 1.74 -9.50 -5.63
C VAL A 14 2.59 -10.05 -6.77
N TYR A 15 3.91 -10.13 -6.60
CA TYR A 15 4.77 -10.74 -7.62
C TYR A 15 4.49 -12.24 -7.77
N GLN A 16 4.34 -12.95 -6.65
CA GLN A 16 4.03 -14.38 -6.64
C GLN A 16 2.66 -14.67 -7.25
N SER A 17 1.68 -13.78 -7.12
CA SER A 17 0.32 -13.99 -7.66
C SER A 17 0.31 -14.24 -9.17
N PHE A 18 1.26 -13.68 -9.92
CA PHE A 18 1.42 -13.90 -11.36
C PHE A 18 1.95 -15.29 -11.74
N PHE A 19 2.58 -16.00 -10.79
CA PHE A 19 3.14 -17.34 -11.01
C PHE A 19 2.30 -18.44 -10.37
N ILE A 20 1.22 -18.09 -9.66
CA ILE A 20 0.23 -19.02 -9.14
C ILE A 20 -0.90 -19.12 -10.16
N GLY A 21 -1.31 -20.33 -10.53
CA GLY A 21 -2.41 -20.55 -11.49
C GLY A 21 -2.12 -19.96 -12.87
N GLY A 22 -3.14 -19.35 -13.48
CA GLY A 22 -3.05 -18.55 -14.71
C GLY A 22 -2.74 -17.06 -14.48
N GLY A 23 -2.51 -16.66 -13.24
CA GLY A 23 -2.30 -15.26 -12.84
C GLY A 23 -3.59 -14.45 -12.77
N PRO A 24 -3.57 -13.28 -12.11
CA PRO A 24 -4.73 -12.40 -11.99
C PRO A 24 -5.03 -11.75 -13.36
N GLY A 25 -6.06 -12.26 -14.03
CA GLY A 25 -6.55 -11.81 -15.33
C GLY A 25 -7.62 -10.72 -15.27
N SER A 26 -7.86 -10.13 -14.10
CA SER A 26 -8.72 -8.94 -13.96
C SER A 26 -7.91 -7.65 -14.13
N SER A 27 -8.59 -6.56 -14.49
CA SER A 27 -7.99 -5.22 -14.44
C SER A 27 -7.69 -4.80 -12.99
N TRP A 28 -6.89 -3.74 -12.81
CA TRP A 28 -6.51 -3.20 -11.49
C TRP A 28 -7.68 -2.84 -10.55
N THR A 29 -8.90 -2.70 -11.08
CA THR A 29 -10.13 -2.42 -10.34
C THR A 29 -10.85 -3.64 -9.77
N PHE A 30 -10.56 -4.86 -10.23
CA PHE A 30 -11.16 -6.11 -9.75
C PHE A 30 -12.72 -6.13 -9.70
N TYR A 31 -13.37 -5.75 -10.79
CA TYR A 31 -14.84 -5.70 -10.84
C TYR A 31 -15.50 -7.10 -10.79
N PRO A 32 -16.53 -7.30 -9.94
CA PRO A 32 -17.44 -8.44 -10.06
C PRO A 32 -18.27 -8.34 -11.36
N PRO A 33 -18.72 -9.45 -11.99
CA PRO A 33 -18.56 -10.85 -11.57
C PRO A 33 -17.23 -11.48 -12.01
N LEU A 34 -16.42 -10.79 -12.83
CA LEU A 34 -15.19 -11.36 -13.38
C LEU A 34 -14.18 -11.72 -12.27
N SER A 35 -14.09 -10.91 -11.21
CA SER A 35 -13.23 -11.19 -10.06
C SER A 35 -13.75 -12.28 -9.12
N VAL A 36 -15.01 -12.71 -9.25
CA VAL A 36 -15.65 -13.69 -8.35
C VAL A 36 -15.88 -15.01 -9.06
N ASP A 37 -16.62 -14.98 -10.18
CA ASP A 37 -17.01 -16.18 -10.94
C ASP A 37 -16.11 -16.40 -12.16
N GLY A 38 -15.48 -15.34 -12.66
CA GLY A 38 -14.67 -15.40 -13.88
C GLY A 38 -13.24 -15.91 -13.66
N GLN A 39 -12.73 -15.84 -12.43
CA GLN A 39 -11.39 -16.34 -12.06
C GLN A 39 -11.37 -16.88 -10.62
N PRO A 40 -11.84 -18.13 -10.39
CA PRO A 40 -11.83 -18.79 -9.09
C PRO A 40 -10.44 -19.37 -8.75
N GLU A 41 -9.38 -18.60 -9.01
CA GLU A 41 -8.00 -19.03 -8.79
C GLU A 41 -7.39 -18.34 -7.57
N LEU A 42 -6.51 -19.06 -6.87
CA LEU A 42 -5.72 -18.54 -5.75
C LEU A 42 -4.83 -17.34 -6.14
N SER A 43 -4.59 -17.14 -7.44
CA SER A 43 -3.87 -16.00 -8.00
C SER A 43 -4.54 -14.67 -7.61
N LEU A 44 -5.86 -14.59 -7.72
CA LEU A 44 -6.61 -13.38 -7.40
C LEU A 44 -6.68 -13.14 -5.89
N ASP A 45 -6.83 -14.20 -5.09
CA ASP A 45 -6.80 -14.12 -3.63
C ASP A 45 -5.47 -13.59 -3.09
N SER A 46 -4.35 -14.11 -3.61
CA SER A 46 -3.01 -13.67 -3.22
C SER A 46 -2.72 -12.21 -3.62
N MET A 47 -3.21 -11.78 -4.79
CA MET A 47 -3.16 -10.39 -5.25
C MET A 47 -3.93 -9.47 -4.30
N ILE A 48 -5.17 -9.82 -3.94
CA ILE A 48 -6.01 -9.03 -3.02
C ILE A 48 -5.34 -8.94 -1.64
N LEU A 49 -4.84 -10.05 -1.11
CA LEU A 49 -4.16 -10.05 0.18
C LEU A 49 -2.88 -9.21 0.16
N GLY A 50 -2.12 -9.25 -0.93
CA GLY A 50 -0.96 -8.37 -1.13
C GLY A 50 -1.35 -6.90 -1.14
N LEU A 51 -2.43 -6.53 -1.84
CA LEU A 51 -2.95 -5.15 -1.88
C LEU A 51 -3.41 -4.65 -0.50
N HIS A 52 -4.05 -5.50 0.29
CA HIS A 52 -4.40 -5.17 1.68
C HIS A 52 -3.13 -4.93 2.53
N THR A 53 -2.13 -5.79 2.35
CA THR A 53 -0.87 -5.71 3.11
C THR A 53 -0.10 -4.42 2.81
N VAL A 54 0.01 -4.02 1.54
CA VAL A 54 0.62 -2.72 1.17
C VAL A 54 -0.23 -1.54 1.68
N GLY A 55 -1.56 -1.67 1.69
CA GLY A 55 -2.46 -0.67 2.26
C GLY A 55 -2.20 -0.42 3.74
N ILE A 56 -2.03 -1.47 4.54
CA ILE A 56 -1.67 -1.38 5.96
C ILE A 56 -0.28 -0.72 6.12
N GLY A 57 0.71 -1.13 5.32
CA GLY A 57 2.04 -0.52 5.33
C GLY A 57 2.01 0.98 5.04
N SER A 58 1.20 1.40 4.05
CA SER A 58 1.02 2.80 3.66
C SER A 58 0.35 3.62 4.76
N LEU A 59 -0.73 3.11 5.38
CA LEU A 59 -1.40 3.78 6.51
C LEU A 59 -0.47 4.00 7.69
N LEU A 60 0.34 2.99 8.05
CA LEU A 60 1.33 3.11 9.12
C LEU A 60 2.41 4.15 8.78
N GLY A 61 2.82 4.23 7.51
CA GLY A 61 3.74 5.26 7.02
C GLY A 61 3.13 6.67 7.10
N ALA A 62 1.89 6.83 6.63
CA ALA A 62 1.18 8.10 6.62
C ALA A 62 0.97 8.65 8.04
N ILE A 63 0.56 7.81 8.99
CA ILE A 63 0.41 8.21 10.40
C ILE A 63 1.76 8.67 10.97
N ASN A 64 2.85 7.97 10.64
CA ASN A 64 4.19 8.34 11.09
C ASN A 64 4.61 9.71 10.53
N PHE A 65 4.42 9.95 9.22
CA PHE A 65 4.73 11.24 8.61
C PHE A 65 3.88 12.37 9.20
N MET A 66 2.57 12.16 9.40
CA MET A 66 1.69 13.16 9.99
C MET A 66 2.15 13.57 11.39
N VAL A 67 2.42 12.59 12.27
CA VAL A 67 2.84 12.85 13.65
C VAL A 67 4.24 13.45 13.69
N THR A 68 5.17 12.99 12.85
CA THR A 68 6.54 13.53 12.78
C THR A 68 6.51 15.00 12.33
N THR A 69 5.75 15.29 11.27
CA THR A 69 5.59 16.65 10.78
C THR A 69 4.99 17.53 11.86
N GLN A 70 3.96 17.11 12.59
CA GLN A 70 3.34 17.96 13.61
C GLN A 70 4.20 18.13 14.88
N ASN A 71 4.77 17.05 15.41
CA ASN A 71 5.33 17.03 16.78
C ASN A 71 6.85 17.08 16.83
N MET A 72 7.56 16.70 15.77
CA MET A 72 9.03 16.65 15.75
C MET A 72 9.67 17.78 14.95
N ARG A 73 8.90 18.83 14.65
CA ARG A 73 9.42 20.04 14.00
C ARG A 73 10.34 20.82 14.95
N SER A 74 11.30 21.54 14.39
CA SER A 74 12.09 22.51 15.16
C SER A 74 11.17 23.56 15.78
N THR A 75 11.38 23.91 17.04
CA THR A 75 10.58 24.90 17.78
C THR A 75 10.59 26.29 17.14
N ALA A 76 11.60 26.60 16.33
CA ALA A 76 11.71 27.87 15.60
C ALA A 76 10.87 27.92 14.30
N VAL A 77 10.30 26.79 13.86
CA VAL A 77 9.60 26.69 12.57
C VAL A 77 8.10 26.52 12.80
N THR A 78 7.30 27.46 12.30
CA THR A 78 5.83 27.36 12.26
C THR A 78 5.39 26.57 11.03
N LEU A 79 4.10 26.16 10.97
CA LEU A 79 3.56 25.41 9.83
C LEU A 79 3.74 26.14 8.49
N ASP A 80 3.53 27.45 8.48
CA ASP A 80 3.60 28.28 7.28
C ASP A 80 5.02 28.39 6.69
N LEU A 81 6.05 28.10 7.50
CA LEU A 81 7.47 28.23 7.13
C LEU A 81 8.09 26.92 6.63
N ILE A 82 7.30 25.84 6.57
CA ILE A 82 7.79 24.54 6.12
C ILE A 82 7.97 24.52 4.60
N ILE A 83 9.00 23.80 4.14
CA ILE A 83 9.28 23.58 2.72
C ILE A 83 8.13 22.81 2.06
N ILE A 84 7.77 23.19 0.84
CA ILE A 84 6.61 22.64 0.11
C ILE A 84 6.61 21.12 -0.03
N PHE A 85 7.80 20.49 -0.07
CA PHE A 85 7.93 19.04 -0.09
C PHE A 85 7.30 18.36 1.12
N VAL A 86 7.49 18.92 2.33
CA VAL A 86 6.89 18.41 3.56
C VAL A 86 5.39 18.72 3.62
N TRP A 87 4.93 19.78 2.95
CA TRP A 87 3.50 20.05 2.77
C TRP A 87 2.82 19.04 1.84
N THR A 88 3.52 18.55 0.82
CA THR A 88 3.00 17.53 -0.10
C THR A 88 3.13 16.11 0.42
N SER A 89 3.84 15.91 1.55
CA SER A 89 4.08 14.61 2.20
C SER A 89 2.85 14.14 2.96
#